data_AF-A0A0T6BAY2-F1
#
_entry.id   AF-A0A0T6BAY2-F1
#
_cell.length_a   1.000
_cell.length_b   1.000
_cell.length_c   1.000
_cell.angle_alpha   90.00
_cell.angle_beta   90.00
_cell.angle_gamma   90.00
#
_symmetry.space_group_name_H-M   'P 1'
#
loop_
_entity.id
_entity.type
_entity.pdbx_description
1 polymer ?
#
loop_
_entity_poly.entity_id
_entity_poly.type
_entity_poly.pdbx_seq_one_letter_code
_entity_poly.pdbx_strand_id
1 'polypeptide(L)'
;MFLNFLGSDIDWGYQTEPETDACLNEDEQRCSWPRGKVNRCFCGIIFTSTLSCCRKQVLGGTSVINGMMYIRGSMKDYNNWADMGNDGWSYNEVLPYFLKSEDNKQIDMVDRGYHSVGGLLTVSQFPYHPPLSRAIVKGGEELGYTSRDLNGEKHVGFSIAQTTNRNGSRLSTARAFLRPFKHRRNLQILLNTTISRILINPSTKEAYGIEYMKNGGREVIYATKEVIVSGGAVNSPQIMMLSGIGPAEHLKEVNIPVVHDLPGVGQNLHNHVAFFVNFNINDTNSAPLNWATAMEYLLFRDG
;
A
#
# COMPACT_ATOMS: atom_id res chain seq x y z
N MET A 1 -9.28 -3.20 11.09
CA MET A 1 -8.19 -2.56 11.84
C MET A 1 -6.87 -3.13 11.34
N PHE A 2 -5.99 -2.33 10.74
CA PHE A 2 -4.68 -2.77 10.21
C PHE A 2 -3.81 -3.48 11.26
N LEU A 3 -3.91 -3.03 12.52
CA LEU A 3 -3.21 -3.59 13.67
C LEU A 3 -3.42 -5.10 13.84
N ASN A 4 -4.58 -5.63 13.41
CA ASN A 4 -4.89 -7.06 13.49
C ASN A 4 -4.04 -7.92 12.54
N PHE A 5 -3.31 -7.32 11.60
CA PHE A 5 -2.46 -8.02 10.64
C PHE A 5 -0.97 -7.96 11.00
N LEU A 6 -0.59 -7.21 12.05
CA LEU A 6 0.81 -7.14 12.50
C LEU A 6 1.29 -8.52 12.94
N GLY A 7 2.44 -8.94 12.43
CA GLY A 7 3.02 -10.26 12.73
C GLY A 7 2.28 -11.46 12.14
N SER A 8 1.26 -11.22 11.29
CA SER A 8 0.58 -12.30 10.56
C SER A 8 1.39 -12.75 9.32
N ASP A 9 1.03 -13.90 8.73
CA ASP A 9 1.71 -14.43 7.54
C ASP A 9 1.69 -13.49 6.32
N ILE A 10 0.78 -12.50 6.32
CA ILE A 10 0.60 -11.52 5.24
C ILE A 10 1.34 -10.20 5.53
N ASP A 11 2.11 -10.15 6.61
CA ASP A 11 3.04 -9.09 6.96
C ASP A 11 4.49 -9.54 6.71
N TRP A 12 5.32 -8.64 6.20
CA TRP A 12 6.76 -8.89 6.07
C TRP A 12 7.46 -8.96 7.42
N GLY A 13 6.92 -8.28 8.44
CA GLY A 13 7.51 -8.25 9.78
C GLY A 13 8.86 -7.52 9.81
N TYR A 14 9.03 -6.46 9.01
CA TYR A 14 10.22 -5.63 9.10
C TYR A 14 10.28 -4.93 10.46
N GLN A 15 11.49 -4.81 10.98
CA GLN A 15 11.80 -3.98 12.15
C GLN A 15 12.80 -2.91 11.73
N THR A 16 12.69 -1.74 12.34
CA THR A 16 13.71 -0.71 12.19
C THR A 16 14.97 -1.07 12.98
N GLU A 17 16.07 -0.40 12.66
CA GLU A 17 17.21 -0.35 13.58
C GLU A 17 16.79 0.33 14.90
N PRO A 18 17.43 -0.02 16.03
CA PRO A 18 17.20 0.66 17.30
C PRO A 18 17.45 2.17 17.20
N GLU A 19 16.57 2.98 17.78
CA GLU A 19 16.71 4.44 17.78
C GLU A 19 16.35 5.05 19.16
N THR A 20 16.91 6.22 19.44
CA THR A 20 16.75 6.89 20.75
C THR A 20 15.51 7.76 20.87
N ASP A 21 14.80 8.01 19.77
CA ASP A 21 13.75 9.04 19.72
C ASP A 21 12.36 8.45 19.43
N ALA A 22 12.27 7.19 18.98
CA ALA A 22 11.00 6.52 18.68
C ALA A 22 10.95 5.11 19.25
N CYS A 23 9.74 4.58 19.40
CA CYS A 23 9.49 3.20 19.88
C CYS A 23 10.22 2.84 21.19
N LEU A 24 10.38 3.82 22.08
CA LEU A 24 11.07 3.68 23.37
C LEU A 24 10.47 2.63 24.31
N ASN A 25 9.19 2.31 24.10
CA ASN A 25 8.44 1.33 24.87
C ASN A 25 8.39 -0.06 24.19
N GLU A 26 9.00 -0.21 23.02
CA GLU A 26 9.08 -1.48 22.30
C GLU A 26 10.40 -2.21 22.63
N ASP A 27 10.39 -3.53 22.48
CA ASP A 27 11.57 -4.37 22.69
C ASP A 27 12.73 -3.91 21.79
N GLU A 28 13.93 -3.84 22.37
CA GLU A 28 15.16 -3.37 21.71
C GLU A 28 15.07 -1.95 21.10
N GLN A 29 14.07 -1.14 21.48
CA GLN A 29 13.82 0.20 20.93
C GLN A 29 13.62 0.18 19.41
N ARG A 30 12.98 -0.87 18.89
CA ARG A 30 12.72 -1.04 17.45
C ARG A 30 11.26 -0.82 17.13
N CYS A 31 11.01 -0.05 16.08
CA CYS A 31 9.68 0.11 15.54
C CYS A 31 9.30 -1.06 14.62
N SER A 32 8.11 -1.60 14.81
CA SER A 32 7.51 -2.51 13.83
C SER A 32 7.14 -1.73 12.56
N TRP A 33 7.62 -2.21 11.41
CA TRP A 33 7.31 -1.61 10.10
C TRP A 33 6.51 -2.57 9.20
N PRO A 34 5.20 -2.71 9.47
CA PRO A 34 4.34 -3.62 8.75
C PRO A 34 4.20 -3.29 7.26
N ARG A 35 4.39 -4.28 6.40
CA ARG A 35 4.27 -4.17 4.94
C ARG A 35 3.60 -5.42 4.40
N GLY A 36 2.72 -5.25 3.40
CA GLY A 36 1.97 -6.37 2.85
C GLY A 36 2.89 -7.37 2.16
N LYS A 37 2.95 -8.58 2.69
CA LYS A 37 3.71 -9.71 2.16
C LYS A 37 2.87 -10.54 1.21
N VAL A 38 3.38 -10.67 0.00
CA VAL A 38 2.82 -11.54 -1.02
C VAL A 38 3.50 -12.92 -0.90
N ASN A 39 3.31 -13.68 0.19
CA ASN A 39 3.92 -15.03 0.24
C ASN A 39 3.26 -16.05 1.20
N ARG A 40 3.27 -17.31 0.71
CA ARG A 40 2.94 -18.62 1.30
C ARG A 40 1.47 -18.94 1.65
N CYS A 41 0.93 -19.90 0.91
CA CYS A 41 -0.16 -20.77 1.35
C CYS A 41 0.48 -22.02 1.97
N PHE A 42 0.26 -22.27 3.26
CA PHE A 42 0.56 -23.57 3.85
C PHE A 42 -0.77 -24.35 3.88
N CYS A 43 -0.93 -25.32 3.00
CA CYS A 43 -2.03 -26.27 3.08
C CYS A 43 -1.50 -27.53 3.76
N GLY A 44 -1.57 -27.57 5.09
CA GLY A 44 -1.36 -28.80 5.85
C GLY A 44 -2.64 -29.64 5.79
N ILE A 45 -2.53 -30.90 5.39
CA ILE A 45 -3.61 -31.88 5.53
C ILE A 45 -3.74 -32.15 7.03
N ILE A 46 -4.82 -31.68 7.65
CA ILE A 46 -5.25 -32.16 8.97
C ILE A 46 -6.47 -33.02 8.72
N PHE A 47 -6.34 -34.32 8.96
CA PHE A 47 -7.44 -35.27 9.03
C PHE A 47 -8.32 -34.95 10.25
N THR A 48 -9.15 -33.92 10.16
CA THR A 48 -10.38 -33.78 10.96
C THR A 48 -11.29 -32.74 10.32
N SER A 49 -12.59 -33.02 10.34
CA SER A 49 -13.67 -32.21 9.79
C SER A 49 -13.80 -30.87 10.50
N THR A 50 -12.98 -29.89 10.10
CA THR A 50 -13.19 -28.48 10.43
C THR A 50 -12.75 -27.65 9.23
N LEU A 51 -13.57 -26.67 8.86
CA LEU A 51 -13.42 -25.80 7.70
C LEU A 51 -11.99 -25.23 7.61
N SER A 52 -11.15 -25.81 6.74
CA SER A 52 -9.78 -25.37 6.52
C SER A 52 -9.81 -23.98 5.88
N CYS A 53 -9.49 -22.95 6.68
CA CYS A 53 -9.28 -21.60 6.18
C CYS A 53 -7.99 -21.60 5.36
N CYS A 54 -8.09 -21.88 4.06
CA CYS A 54 -7.00 -21.69 3.10
C CYS A 54 -6.48 -20.25 3.22
N ARG A 55 -5.33 -20.05 3.87
CA ARG A 55 -4.62 -18.76 3.91
C ARG A 55 -4.15 -18.46 2.48
N LYS A 56 -4.94 -17.66 1.77
CA LYS A 56 -4.69 -17.30 0.36
C LYS A 56 -3.53 -16.32 0.27
N GLN A 57 -2.65 -16.54 -0.70
CA GLN A 57 -1.61 -15.61 -1.11
C GLN A 57 -2.20 -14.23 -1.38
N VAL A 58 -1.57 -13.20 -0.81
CA VAL A 58 -2.11 -11.84 -0.87
C VAL A 58 -1.42 -11.05 -1.97
N LEU A 59 -1.96 -11.12 -3.19
CA LEU A 59 -1.61 -10.16 -4.23
C LEU A 59 -2.18 -8.78 -3.87
N GLY A 60 -1.40 -7.72 -4.13
CA GLY A 60 -1.79 -6.34 -3.90
C GLY A 60 -0.92 -5.60 -2.88
N GLY A 61 0.05 -6.28 -2.26
CA GLY A 61 1.00 -5.69 -1.32
C GLY A 61 0.30 -5.01 -0.15
N THR A 62 0.80 -3.86 0.28
CA THR A 62 0.28 -3.12 1.45
C THR A 62 -1.18 -2.68 1.30
N SER A 63 -1.73 -2.59 0.08
CA SER A 63 -3.16 -2.24 -0.11
C SER A 63 -4.12 -3.26 0.51
N VAL A 64 -3.66 -4.48 0.80
CA VAL A 64 -4.51 -5.49 1.44
C VAL A 64 -4.62 -5.29 2.95
N ILE A 65 -3.63 -4.64 3.56
CA ILE A 65 -3.58 -4.47 5.02
C ILE A 65 -3.77 -3.01 5.45
N ASN A 66 -3.54 -2.02 4.57
CA ASN A 66 -3.60 -0.58 4.90
C ASN A 66 -4.93 -0.11 5.53
N GLY A 67 -4.96 1.13 6.03
CA GLY A 67 -6.17 1.75 6.61
C GLY A 67 -7.32 2.07 5.63
N MET A 68 -7.19 1.75 4.33
CA MET A 68 -8.14 2.03 3.23
C MET A 68 -8.43 3.50 2.94
N MET A 69 -8.11 4.43 3.84
CA MET A 69 -8.25 5.88 3.64
C MET A 69 -7.66 6.31 2.29
N TYR A 70 -8.45 7.06 1.53
CA TYR A 70 -8.08 7.59 0.22
C TYR A 70 -7.85 9.10 0.33
N ILE A 71 -6.58 9.49 0.39
CA ILE A 71 -6.14 10.88 0.46
C ILE A 71 -5.00 11.08 -0.56
N ARG A 72 -4.97 12.26 -1.18
CA ARG A 72 -3.93 12.72 -2.11
C ARG A 72 -3.04 13.77 -1.45
N GLY A 73 -1.82 13.91 -1.98
CA GLY A 73 -0.94 15.01 -1.58
C GLY A 73 -1.52 16.36 -1.98
N SER A 74 -1.03 17.43 -1.35
CA SER A 74 -1.37 18.79 -1.73
C SER A 74 -0.73 19.15 -3.06
N MET A 75 -1.31 20.12 -3.78
CA MET A 75 -0.72 20.65 -5.02
C MET A 75 0.75 21.05 -4.85
N LYS A 76 1.09 21.64 -3.70
CA LYS A 76 2.44 22.08 -3.38
C LYS A 76 3.43 20.92 -3.33
N ASP A 77 3.01 19.74 -2.85
CA ASP A 77 3.89 18.57 -2.74
C ASP A 77 4.40 18.13 -4.12
N TYR A 78 3.52 18.08 -5.12
CA TYR A 78 3.86 17.69 -6.49
C TYR A 78 4.59 18.79 -7.25
N ASN A 79 4.20 20.06 -7.08
CA ASN A 79 4.91 21.16 -7.71
C ASN A 79 6.36 21.27 -7.17
N ASN A 80 6.57 21.04 -5.88
CA ASN A 80 7.92 20.97 -5.32
C ASN A 80 8.74 19.83 -5.97
N TRP A 81 8.13 18.70 -6.36
CA TRP A 81 8.85 17.64 -7.08
C TRP A 81 9.30 18.10 -8.47
N ALA A 82 8.43 18.80 -9.19
CA ALA A 82 8.78 19.41 -10.47
C ALA A 82 9.91 20.45 -10.30
N ASP A 83 9.83 21.30 -9.27
CA ASP A 83 10.86 22.30 -8.96
C ASP A 83 12.21 21.67 -8.58
N MET A 84 12.20 20.44 -8.05
CA MET A 84 13.42 19.63 -7.80
C MET A 84 14.01 19.00 -9.08
N GLY A 85 13.45 19.29 -10.26
CA GLY A 85 13.92 18.79 -11.56
C GLY A 85 13.22 17.51 -12.03
N ASN A 86 12.08 17.13 -11.45
CA ASN A 86 11.28 16.01 -11.93
C ASN A 86 10.21 16.50 -12.91
N ASP A 87 10.62 16.81 -14.13
CA ASP A 87 9.71 17.24 -15.20
C ASP A 87 8.58 16.20 -15.41
N GLY A 88 7.35 16.66 -15.60
CA GLY A 88 6.18 15.77 -15.72
C GLY A 88 5.49 15.42 -14.41
N TRP A 89 6.02 15.86 -13.26
CA TRP A 89 5.50 15.53 -11.93
C TRP A 89 4.78 16.70 -11.22
N SER A 90 4.49 17.80 -11.92
CA SER A 90 3.67 18.87 -11.33
C SER A 90 2.24 18.38 -11.07
N TYR A 91 1.51 19.05 -10.17
CA TYR A 91 0.15 18.62 -9.81
C TYR A 91 -0.78 18.47 -11.02
N ASN A 92 -0.70 19.41 -11.96
CA ASN A 92 -1.53 19.42 -13.16
C ASN A 92 -1.22 18.24 -14.10
N GLU A 93 0.01 17.76 -14.10
CA GLU A 93 0.45 16.63 -14.94
C GLU A 93 0.10 15.28 -14.30
N VAL A 94 0.12 15.19 -12.96
CA VAL A 94 -0.23 13.96 -12.24
C VAL A 94 -1.74 13.79 -12.03
N LEU A 95 -2.51 14.89 -11.94
CA LEU A 95 -3.95 14.86 -11.69
C LEU A 95 -4.71 13.95 -12.68
N PRO A 96 -4.47 13.98 -14.00
CA PRO A 96 -5.09 13.06 -14.95
C PRO A 96 -4.91 11.57 -14.62
N TYR A 97 -3.79 11.18 -13.99
CA TYR A 97 -3.53 9.79 -13.60
C TYR A 97 -4.32 9.37 -12.35
N PHE A 98 -4.53 10.31 -11.42
CA PHE A 98 -5.46 10.09 -10.30
C PHE A 98 -6.89 9.91 -10.82
N LEU A 99 -7.34 10.80 -11.69
CA LEU A 99 -8.66 10.75 -12.32
C LEU A 99 -8.86 9.47 -13.15
N LYS A 100 -7.84 9.02 -13.88
CA LYS A 100 -7.90 7.78 -14.67
C LYS A 100 -8.14 6.54 -13.81
N SER A 101 -7.59 6.53 -12.59
CA SER A 101 -7.66 5.37 -11.70
C SER A 101 -8.96 5.33 -10.90
N GLU A 102 -9.52 6.50 -10.58
CA GLU A 102 -10.63 6.69 -9.66
C GLU A 102 -12.00 6.36 -10.27
N ASP A 103 -12.82 5.68 -9.47
CA ASP A 103 -14.26 5.51 -9.66
C ASP A 103 -14.98 5.98 -8.40
N ASN A 104 -15.20 7.30 -8.30
CA ASN A 104 -15.80 7.91 -7.13
C ASN A 104 -17.32 7.71 -7.13
N LYS A 105 -17.87 7.06 -6.09
CA LYS A 105 -19.31 6.81 -5.99
C LYS A 105 -20.12 7.96 -5.38
N GLN A 106 -19.45 9.03 -4.96
CA GLN A 106 -20.07 10.19 -4.33
C GLN A 106 -19.67 11.48 -5.07
N ILE A 107 -19.68 11.43 -6.41
CA ILE A 107 -19.21 12.52 -7.27
C ILE A 107 -19.95 13.84 -7.04
N ASP A 108 -21.22 13.77 -6.60
CA ASP A 108 -22.05 14.93 -6.30
C ASP A 108 -21.74 15.59 -4.95
N MET A 109 -20.88 14.97 -4.14
CA MET A 109 -20.49 15.45 -2.79
C MET A 109 -19.03 15.94 -2.72
N VAL A 110 -18.32 15.96 -3.85
CA VAL A 110 -16.89 16.28 -3.94
C VAL A 110 -16.65 17.42 -4.93
N ASP A 111 -15.47 18.04 -4.87
CA ASP A 111 -15.18 19.23 -5.66
C ASP A 111 -15.06 18.89 -7.16
N ARG A 112 -15.65 19.76 -8.01
CA ARG A 112 -15.64 19.57 -9.46
C ARG A 112 -14.23 19.70 -10.03
N GLY A 113 -13.86 18.81 -10.95
CA GLY A 113 -12.57 18.82 -11.63
C GLY A 113 -11.45 18.06 -10.89
N TYR A 114 -11.69 17.66 -9.63
CA TYR A 114 -10.73 16.89 -8.84
C TYR A 114 -11.07 15.40 -8.78
N HIS A 115 -12.23 14.99 -9.27
CA HIS A 115 -12.70 13.60 -9.17
C HIS A 115 -13.22 13.05 -10.49
N SER A 116 -13.16 11.73 -10.62
CA SER A 116 -13.59 11.02 -11.83
C SER A 116 -14.38 9.76 -11.51
N VAL A 117 -15.17 9.32 -12.49
CA VAL A 117 -15.99 8.11 -12.46
C VAL A 117 -15.55 7.16 -13.57
N GLY A 118 -15.68 5.85 -13.34
CA GLY A 118 -15.38 4.82 -14.36
C GLY A 118 -13.96 4.24 -14.33
N GLY A 119 -13.09 4.71 -13.43
CA GLY A 119 -11.82 4.04 -13.14
C GLY A 119 -11.98 2.64 -12.52
N LEU A 120 -10.86 1.96 -12.30
CA LEU A 120 -10.88 0.60 -11.73
C LEU A 120 -10.90 0.60 -10.19
N LEU A 121 -10.42 1.69 -9.57
CA LEU A 121 -10.35 1.85 -8.13
C LEU A 121 -11.59 2.60 -7.64
N THR A 122 -12.54 1.84 -7.10
CA THR A 122 -13.73 2.42 -6.47
C THR A 122 -13.34 3.16 -5.19
N VAL A 123 -13.81 4.40 -5.09
CA VAL A 123 -13.62 5.29 -3.94
C VAL A 123 -15.00 5.68 -3.41
N SER A 124 -15.24 5.41 -2.14
CA SER A 124 -16.46 5.82 -1.44
C SER A 124 -16.24 5.84 0.07
N GLN A 125 -17.11 6.54 0.79
CA GLN A 125 -17.28 6.30 2.22
C GLN A 125 -17.84 4.88 2.46
N PHE A 126 -17.63 4.36 3.67
CA PHE A 126 -18.35 3.16 4.12
C PHE A 126 -19.86 3.46 4.21
N PRO A 127 -20.74 2.49 3.96
CA PRO A 127 -22.18 2.71 4.14
C PRO A 127 -22.55 3.03 5.59
N TYR A 128 -21.97 2.33 6.57
CA TYR A 128 -22.11 2.65 7.99
C TYR A 128 -21.04 3.63 8.51
N HIS A 129 -21.48 4.58 9.33
CA HIS A 129 -20.61 5.46 10.13
C HIS A 129 -21.06 5.48 11.57
N PRO A 130 -20.16 5.30 12.55
CA PRO A 130 -20.53 5.42 13.95
C PRO A 130 -20.94 6.87 14.28
N PRO A 131 -21.86 7.10 15.25
CA PRO A 131 -22.30 8.45 15.64
C PRO A 131 -21.14 9.38 16.00
N LEU A 132 -20.07 8.83 16.59
CA LEU A 132 -18.85 9.56 16.93
C LEU A 132 -18.22 10.26 15.72
N SER A 133 -18.25 9.66 14.53
CA SER A 133 -17.67 10.28 13.32
C SER A 133 -18.34 11.61 12.99
N ARG A 134 -19.67 11.71 13.15
CA ARG A 134 -20.42 12.95 12.92
C ARG A 134 -20.18 13.96 14.03
N ALA A 135 -20.08 13.50 15.27
CA ALA A 135 -19.75 14.35 16.42
C ALA A 135 -18.37 15.03 16.26
N ILE A 136 -17.37 14.30 15.76
CA ILE A 136 -16.03 14.85 15.48
C ILE A 136 -16.09 15.93 14.41
N VAL A 137 -16.81 15.70 13.29
CA VAL A 137 -16.95 16.70 12.23
C VAL A 137 -17.61 17.97 12.77
N LYS A 138 -18.70 17.82 13.55
CA LYS A 138 -19.39 18.95 14.18
C LYS A 138 -18.49 19.71 15.17
N GLY A 139 -17.69 19.00 15.96
CA GLY A 139 -16.69 19.63 16.84
C GLY A 139 -15.66 20.46 16.06
N GLY A 140 -15.24 19.98 14.88
CA GLY A 140 -14.42 20.76 13.96
C GLY A 140 -15.10 22.05 13.49
N GLU A 141 -16.40 21.99 13.20
CA GLU A 141 -17.22 23.16 12.82
C GLU A 141 -17.34 24.18 13.95
N GLU A 142 -17.49 23.73 15.20
CA GLU A 142 -17.51 24.59 16.39
C GLU A 142 -16.18 25.33 16.60
N LEU A 143 -15.06 24.76 16.14
CA LEU A 143 -13.74 25.39 16.13
C LEU A 143 -13.51 26.31 14.91
N GLY A 144 -14.50 26.44 14.02
CA GLY A 144 -14.43 27.28 12.81
C GLY A 144 -13.88 26.60 11.57
N TYR A 145 -13.65 25.27 11.59
CA TYR A 145 -13.25 24.52 10.40
C TYR A 145 -14.48 24.11 9.58
N THR A 146 -14.42 24.20 8.26
CA THR A 146 -15.54 23.75 7.41
C THR A 146 -15.40 22.26 7.08
N SER A 147 -16.51 21.54 7.08
CA SER A 147 -16.54 20.22 6.46
C SER A 147 -16.50 20.31 4.94
N ARG A 148 -15.54 19.61 4.30
CA ARG A 148 -15.29 19.70 2.86
C ARG A 148 -14.60 18.46 2.31
N ASP A 149 -14.39 18.47 1.01
CA ASP A 149 -13.59 17.49 0.31
C ASP A 149 -12.09 17.65 0.63
N LEU A 150 -11.47 16.61 1.17
CA LEU A 150 -10.05 16.63 1.54
C LEU A 150 -9.12 16.42 0.33
N ASN A 151 -9.67 16.00 -0.82
CA ASN A 151 -8.93 15.77 -2.07
C ASN A 151 -9.28 16.80 -3.15
N GLY A 152 -10.08 17.81 -2.79
CA GLY A 152 -10.57 18.85 -3.68
C GLY A 152 -9.65 20.08 -3.75
N GLU A 153 -10.26 21.25 -3.99
CA GLU A 153 -9.51 22.51 -4.13
C GLU A 153 -8.81 22.90 -2.82
N LYS A 154 -9.45 22.63 -1.68
CA LYS A 154 -8.98 23.05 -0.35
C LYS A 154 -8.93 21.87 0.61
N HIS A 155 -7.73 21.53 1.06
CA HIS A 155 -7.47 20.36 1.92
C HIS A 155 -7.79 20.57 3.41
N VAL A 156 -7.83 21.82 3.88
CA VAL A 156 -7.98 22.12 5.32
C VAL A 156 -9.45 22.01 5.76
N GLY A 157 -9.76 21.04 6.60
CA GLY A 157 -11.09 20.85 7.18
C GLY A 157 -11.26 19.48 7.85
N PHE A 158 -12.49 19.19 8.26
CA PHE A 158 -12.87 17.90 8.83
C PHE A 158 -13.87 17.20 7.90
N SER A 159 -13.65 15.92 7.62
CA SER A 159 -14.55 15.17 6.74
C SER A 159 -14.56 13.70 7.11
N ILE A 160 -15.66 13.03 6.78
CA ILE A 160 -15.69 11.57 6.81
C ILE A 160 -14.88 11.09 5.62
N ALA A 161 -13.72 10.51 5.91
CA ALA A 161 -12.75 10.11 4.89
C ALA A 161 -13.35 9.12 3.89
N GLN A 162 -13.13 9.37 2.60
CA GLN A 162 -13.38 8.37 1.57
C GLN A 162 -12.35 7.25 1.67
N THR A 163 -12.73 6.05 1.24
CA THR A 163 -11.90 4.85 1.34
C THR A 163 -11.91 4.05 0.05
N THR A 164 -10.88 3.23 -0.12
CA THR A 164 -10.74 2.26 -1.22
C THR A 164 -11.54 1.00 -0.93
N ASN A 165 -12.85 1.08 -1.17
CA ASN A 165 -13.78 -0.03 -0.95
C ASN A 165 -14.78 -0.15 -2.11
N ARG A 166 -15.42 -1.31 -2.20
CA ARG A 166 -16.56 -1.56 -3.08
C ARG A 166 -17.64 -2.28 -2.29
N ASN A 167 -18.77 -1.60 -2.07
CA ASN A 167 -19.89 -2.06 -1.25
C ASN A 167 -19.42 -2.49 0.15
N GLY A 168 -18.69 -1.62 0.86
CA GLY A 168 -18.21 -1.89 2.22
C GLY A 168 -17.06 -2.91 2.32
N SER A 169 -16.63 -3.52 1.22
CA SER A 169 -15.49 -4.45 1.22
C SER A 169 -14.25 -3.81 0.63
N ARG A 170 -13.11 -4.00 1.31
CA ARG A 170 -11.78 -3.55 0.86
C ARG A 170 -11.53 -3.85 -0.61
N LEU A 171 -11.07 -2.83 -1.33
CA LEU A 171 -10.64 -2.95 -2.72
C LEU A 171 -9.12 -2.79 -2.81
N SER A 172 -8.40 -3.92 -2.75
CA SER A 172 -6.96 -3.94 -2.97
C SER A 172 -6.58 -3.67 -4.43
N THR A 173 -5.32 -3.28 -4.67
CA THR A 173 -4.80 -3.07 -6.03
C THR A 173 -4.92 -4.32 -6.89
N ALA A 174 -4.67 -5.51 -6.33
CA ALA A 174 -4.87 -6.75 -7.06
C ALA A 174 -6.34 -7.01 -7.40
N ARG A 175 -7.28 -6.67 -6.51
CA ARG A 175 -8.72 -6.83 -6.79
C ARG A 175 -9.22 -5.84 -7.82
N ALA A 176 -8.72 -4.61 -7.82
CA ALA A 176 -9.07 -3.56 -8.77
C ALA A 176 -8.41 -3.75 -10.16
N PHE A 177 -7.09 -3.94 -10.20
CA PHE A 177 -6.30 -3.85 -11.43
C PHE A 177 -5.84 -5.20 -11.99
N LEU A 178 -5.76 -6.27 -11.19
CA LEU A 178 -5.22 -7.55 -11.65
C LEU A 178 -6.29 -8.61 -11.88
N ARG A 179 -7.18 -8.79 -10.89
CA ARG A 179 -8.22 -9.82 -10.88
C ARG A 179 -9.18 -9.73 -12.07
N PRO A 180 -9.65 -8.55 -12.52
CA PRO A 180 -10.52 -8.46 -13.69
C PRO A 180 -9.85 -8.94 -14.99
N PHE A 181 -8.53 -8.87 -15.05
CA PHE A 181 -7.75 -9.15 -16.27
C PHE A 181 -6.90 -10.42 -16.17
N LYS A 182 -7.06 -11.22 -15.12
CA LYS A 182 -6.26 -12.43 -14.85
C LYS A 182 -6.30 -13.49 -15.95
N HIS A 183 -7.31 -13.45 -16.82
CA HIS A 183 -7.50 -14.39 -17.94
C HIS A 183 -6.88 -13.92 -19.25
N ARG A 184 -6.25 -12.74 -19.28
CA ARG A 184 -5.54 -12.25 -20.46
C ARG A 184 -4.35 -13.16 -20.78
N ARG A 185 -4.29 -13.68 -22.00
CA ARG A 185 -3.23 -14.62 -22.44
C ARG A 185 -1.83 -14.02 -22.41
N ASN A 186 -1.73 -12.69 -22.52
CA ASN A 186 -0.48 -11.94 -22.48
C ASN A 186 -0.08 -11.47 -21.06
N LEU A 187 -0.78 -11.93 -20.02
CA LEU A 187 -0.45 -11.63 -18.63
C LEU A 187 -0.14 -12.94 -17.88
N GLN A 188 1.09 -13.06 -17.40
CA GLN A 188 1.50 -14.16 -16.55
C GLN A 188 1.77 -13.64 -15.14
N ILE A 189 1.21 -14.33 -14.15
CA ILE A 189 1.35 -13.97 -12.73
C ILE A 189 2.03 -15.12 -12.03
N LEU A 190 3.28 -14.92 -11.64
CA LEU A 190 4.06 -15.87 -10.87
C LEU A 190 3.91 -15.57 -9.39
N LEU A 191 3.36 -16.53 -8.65
CA LEU A 191 3.17 -16.44 -7.20
C LEU A 191 4.23 -17.26 -6.49
N ASN A 192 4.43 -17.00 -5.19
CA ASN A 192 5.45 -17.64 -4.36
C ASN A 192 6.85 -17.59 -5.00
N THR A 193 7.15 -16.45 -5.61
CA THR A 193 8.37 -16.22 -6.39
C THR A 193 9.05 -15.00 -5.82
N THR A 194 10.26 -15.16 -5.30
CA THR A 194 11.04 -14.07 -4.71
C THR A 194 12.14 -13.69 -5.67
N ILE A 195 12.19 -12.43 -6.09
CA ILE A 195 13.27 -11.93 -6.94
C ILE A 195 14.57 -11.86 -6.13
N SER A 196 15.65 -12.39 -6.70
CA SER A 196 16.98 -12.33 -6.09
C SER A 196 17.79 -11.16 -6.61
N ARG A 197 17.78 -10.93 -7.93
CA ARG A 197 18.50 -9.83 -8.58
C ARG A 197 17.97 -9.58 -9.99
N ILE A 198 18.30 -8.40 -10.51
CA ILE A 198 18.10 -7.98 -11.90
C ILE A 198 19.38 -8.32 -12.66
N LEU A 199 19.22 -8.86 -13.86
CA LEU A 199 20.32 -9.16 -14.76
C LEU A 199 20.58 -7.95 -15.66
N ILE A 200 21.77 -7.38 -15.50
CA ILE A 200 22.18 -6.14 -16.19
C ILE A 200 23.48 -6.43 -16.93
N ASN A 201 23.57 -5.97 -18.18
CA ASN A 201 24.81 -6.05 -18.95
C ASN A 201 25.80 -5.01 -18.39
N PRO A 202 26.99 -5.41 -17.89
CA PRO A 202 27.94 -4.47 -17.30
C PRO A 202 28.47 -3.41 -18.28
N SER A 203 28.47 -3.71 -19.58
CA SER A 203 28.96 -2.81 -20.64
C SER A 203 27.87 -1.85 -21.13
N THR A 204 26.70 -2.37 -21.53
CA THR A 204 25.61 -1.51 -22.07
C THR A 204 24.76 -0.88 -20.97
N LYS A 205 24.85 -1.38 -19.73
CA LYS A 205 23.99 -1.02 -18.58
C LYS A 205 22.50 -1.33 -18.80
N GLU A 206 22.18 -2.19 -19.77
CA GLU A 206 20.81 -2.58 -20.06
C GLU A 206 20.37 -3.75 -19.17
N ALA A 207 19.17 -3.62 -18.58
CA ALA A 207 18.52 -4.71 -17.86
C ALA A 207 17.86 -5.66 -18.86
N TYR A 208 18.30 -6.93 -18.89
CA TYR A 208 17.84 -7.92 -19.87
C TYR A 208 17.04 -9.08 -19.24
N GLY A 209 16.90 -9.10 -17.92
CA GLY A 209 16.14 -10.13 -17.24
C GLY A 209 16.18 -10.03 -15.73
N ILE A 210 15.60 -11.02 -15.08
CA ILE A 210 15.56 -11.17 -13.62
C ILE A 210 15.88 -12.62 -13.24
N GLU A 211 16.56 -12.77 -12.11
CA GLU A 211 16.76 -14.05 -11.44
C GLU A 211 15.83 -14.12 -10.23
N TYR A 212 15.14 -15.24 -10.08
CA TYR A 212 14.21 -15.46 -8.97
C TYR A 212 14.38 -16.83 -8.34
N MET A 213 13.95 -16.92 -7.08
CA MET A 213 13.86 -18.13 -6.30
C MET A 213 12.42 -18.64 -6.26
N LYS A 214 12.24 -19.91 -6.61
CA LYS A 214 10.95 -20.61 -6.52
C LYS A 214 11.20 -22.06 -6.11
N ASN A 215 10.46 -22.55 -5.10
CA ASN A 215 10.57 -23.92 -4.60
C ASN A 215 12.01 -24.36 -4.24
N GLY A 216 12.88 -23.42 -3.84
CA GLY A 216 14.30 -23.70 -3.53
C GLY A 216 15.24 -23.71 -4.74
N GLY A 217 14.74 -23.59 -5.97
CA GLY A 217 15.53 -23.46 -7.18
C GLY A 217 15.71 -22.00 -7.63
N ARG A 218 16.82 -21.72 -8.32
CA ARG A 218 17.06 -20.47 -9.06
C ARG A 218 16.64 -20.63 -10.50
N GLU A 219 15.85 -19.70 -10.98
CA GLU A 219 15.40 -19.63 -12.37
C GLU A 219 15.58 -18.21 -12.91
N VAL A 220 15.63 -18.07 -14.24
CA VAL A 220 15.85 -16.79 -14.94
C VAL A 220 14.72 -16.54 -15.92
N ILE A 221 14.19 -15.32 -15.92
CA ILE A 221 13.27 -14.82 -16.95
C ILE A 221 13.94 -13.64 -17.65
N TYR A 222 13.91 -13.68 -18.99
CA TYR A 222 14.43 -12.60 -19.83
C TYR A 222 13.33 -11.60 -20.20
N ALA A 223 13.70 -10.33 -20.27
CA ALA A 223 12.84 -9.23 -20.69
C ALA A 223 13.32 -8.71 -22.04
N THR A 224 12.41 -8.57 -23.00
CA THR A 224 12.72 -8.05 -24.34
C THR A 224 12.61 -6.54 -24.47
N LYS A 225 12.02 -5.88 -23.47
CA LYS A 225 11.82 -4.43 -23.45
C LYS A 225 12.35 -3.81 -22.17
N GLU A 226 11.68 -4.10 -21.07
CA GLU A 226 11.91 -3.38 -19.82
C GLU A 226 11.70 -4.28 -18.60
N VAL A 227 12.37 -3.94 -17.51
CA VAL A 227 12.16 -4.50 -16.17
C VAL A 227 11.67 -3.36 -15.28
N ILE A 228 10.45 -3.48 -14.75
CA ILE A 228 9.85 -2.48 -13.85
C ILE A 228 9.92 -3.01 -12.41
N VAL A 229 10.65 -2.30 -11.55
CA VAL A 229 10.82 -2.66 -10.14
C VAL A 229 9.72 -2.04 -9.28
N SER A 230 8.86 -2.89 -8.71
CA SER A 230 7.71 -2.47 -7.89
C SER A 230 7.69 -3.18 -6.53
N GLY A 231 8.85 -3.29 -5.88
CA GLY A 231 9.02 -3.95 -4.57
C GLY A 231 8.55 -3.11 -3.37
N GLY A 232 8.14 -1.86 -3.59
CA GLY A 232 7.86 -0.89 -2.53
C GLY A 232 9.14 -0.23 -1.98
N ALA A 233 8.99 0.69 -1.04
CA ALA A 233 10.08 1.56 -0.56
C ALA A 233 11.25 0.82 0.10
N VAL A 234 11.02 -0.40 0.63
CA VAL A 234 12.05 -1.21 1.28
C VAL A 234 12.70 -2.19 0.30
N ASN A 235 11.91 -2.99 -0.42
CA ASN A 235 12.47 -4.06 -1.25
C ASN A 235 12.97 -3.59 -2.61
N SER A 236 12.50 -2.46 -3.14
CA SER A 236 13.01 -1.92 -4.41
C SER A 236 14.48 -1.53 -4.31
N PRO A 237 14.92 -0.68 -3.35
CA PRO A 237 16.34 -0.38 -3.21
C PRO A 237 17.16 -1.62 -2.82
N GLN A 238 16.61 -2.54 -2.02
CA GLN A 238 17.26 -3.81 -1.72
C GLN A 238 17.57 -4.61 -2.99
N ILE A 239 16.59 -4.81 -3.87
CA ILE A 239 16.79 -5.54 -5.13
C ILE A 239 17.77 -4.81 -6.04
N MET A 240 17.73 -3.47 -6.10
CA MET A 240 18.71 -2.68 -6.87
C MET A 240 20.14 -2.92 -6.36
N MET A 241 20.35 -2.86 -5.04
CA MET A 241 21.66 -3.12 -4.43
C MET A 241 22.13 -4.56 -4.66
N LEU A 242 21.25 -5.56 -4.50
CA LEU A 242 21.53 -6.96 -4.84
C LEU A 242 21.90 -7.18 -6.32
N SER A 243 21.51 -6.23 -7.19
CA SER A 243 21.83 -6.23 -8.62
C SER A 243 23.08 -5.42 -8.97
N GLY A 244 23.78 -4.89 -7.97
CA GLY A 244 24.98 -4.06 -8.15
C GLY A 244 24.70 -2.60 -8.51
N ILE A 245 23.46 -2.11 -8.29
CA ILE A 245 23.12 -0.68 -8.42
C ILE A 245 22.90 -0.08 -7.03
N GLY A 246 23.80 0.78 -6.59
CA GLY A 246 23.73 1.42 -5.28
C GLY A 246 25.04 2.06 -4.85
N PRO A 247 25.19 2.46 -3.58
CA PRO A 247 26.43 3.07 -3.07
C PRO A 247 27.60 2.11 -3.21
N ALA A 248 28.62 2.47 -4.00
CA ALA A 248 29.72 1.57 -4.34
C ALA A 248 30.48 1.01 -3.12
N GLU A 249 30.70 1.83 -2.08
CA GLU A 249 31.39 1.39 -0.86
C GLU A 249 30.58 0.33 -0.11
N HIS A 250 29.28 0.57 0.09
CA HIS A 250 28.41 -0.41 0.75
C HIS A 250 28.31 -1.71 -0.05
N LEU A 251 28.22 -1.64 -1.39
CA LEU A 251 28.21 -2.83 -2.24
C LEU A 251 29.49 -3.67 -2.09
N LYS A 252 30.65 -3.03 -1.96
CA LYS A 252 31.93 -3.72 -1.72
C LYS A 252 31.96 -4.39 -0.35
N GLU A 253 31.45 -3.73 0.71
CA GLU A 253 31.38 -4.30 2.07
C GLU A 253 30.62 -5.64 2.11
N VAL A 254 29.55 -5.75 1.34
CA VAL A 254 28.73 -6.96 1.24
C VAL A 254 29.11 -7.89 0.09
N ASN A 255 30.29 -7.69 -0.53
CA ASN A 255 30.84 -8.48 -1.63
C ASN A 255 29.94 -8.56 -2.89
N ILE A 256 29.27 -7.48 -3.24
CA ILE A 256 28.48 -7.37 -4.47
C ILE A 256 29.27 -6.59 -5.54
N PRO A 257 29.43 -7.13 -6.77
CA PRO A 257 30.05 -6.39 -7.86
C PRO A 257 29.28 -5.12 -8.20
N VAL A 258 29.97 -3.98 -8.25
CA VAL A 258 29.37 -2.69 -8.61
C VAL A 258 29.13 -2.64 -10.12
N VAL A 259 27.86 -2.61 -10.52
CA VAL A 259 27.44 -2.37 -11.90
C VAL A 259 27.29 -0.87 -12.16
N HIS A 260 26.68 -0.15 -11.24
CA HIS A 260 26.51 1.30 -11.32
C HIS A 260 26.52 1.91 -9.91
N ASP A 261 27.42 2.86 -9.69
CA ASP A 261 27.47 3.61 -8.43
C ASP A 261 26.35 4.65 -8.42
N LEU A 262 25.36 4.42 -7.55
CA LEU A 262 24.22 5.30 -7.38
C LEU A 262 23.97 5.50 -5.88
N PRO A 263 24.61 6.49 -5.24
CA PRO A 263 24.62 6.63 -3.78
C PRO A 263 23.25 6.92 -3.18
N GLY A 264 22.28 7.40 -3.98
CA GLY A 264 20.90 7.64 -3.52
C GLY A 264 20.08 6.37 -3.29
N VAL A 265 20.50 5.19 -3.76
CA VAL A 265 19.72 3.96 -3.58
C VAL A 265 19.71 3.54 -2.11
N GLY A 266 18.50 3.41 -1.56
CA GLY A 266 18.30 3.09 -0.14
C GLY A 266 18.39 4.29 0.80
N GLN A 267 18.70 5.48 0.28
CA GLN A 267 18.73 6.73 1.02
C GLN A 267 17.40 7.48 0.92
N ASN A 268 17.31 8.64 1.58
CA ASN A 268 16.13 9.52 1.55
C ASN A 268 14.83 8.81 1.93
N LEU A 269 14.90 7.91 2.93
CA LEU A 269 13.76 7.18 3.44
C LEU A 269 12.96 8.10 4.38
N HIS A 270 11.78 8.52 3.92
CA HIS A 270 10.85 9.33 4.69
C HIS A 270 9.61 8.52 5.03
N ASN A 271 9.08 8.71 6.25
CA ASN A 271 7.83 8.12 6.68
C ASN A 271 7.07 9.08 7.60
N HIS A 272 5.76 8.90 7.72
CA HIS A 272 4.95 9.64 8.68
C HIS A 272 5.00 8.95 10.04
N VAL A 273 5.49 9.67 11.04
CA VAL A 273 5.44 9.23 12.44
C VAL A 273 3.99 9.36 12.93
N ALA A 274 3.48 8.31 13.56
CA ALA A 274 2.14 8.30 14.14
C ALA A 274 2.23 7.88 15.61
N PHE A 275 1.45 8.55 16.46
CA PHE A 275 1.21 8.15 17.84
C PHE A 275 -0.28 8.19 18.09
N PHE A 276 -0.76 7.32 19.00
CA PHE A 276 -2.17 7.20 19.31
C PHE A 276 -2.46 7.83 20.66
N VAL A 277 -3.48 8.70 20.70
CA VAL A 277 -4.07 9.20 21.95
C VAL A 277 -5.39 8.48 22.15
N ASN A 278 -5.49 7.72 23.24
CA ASN A 278 -6.68 6.92 23.54
C ASN A 278 -7.60 7.70 24.49
N PHE A 279 -8.88 7.75 24.15
CA PHE A 279 -9.93 8.38 24.96
C PHE A 279 -10.99 7.35 25.33
N ASN A 280 -11.42 7.36 26.59
CA ASN A 280 -12.56 6.57 27.03
C ASN A 280 -13.83 7.41 26.85
N ILE A 281 -14.84 6.83 26.19
CA ILE A 281 -16.14 7.46 25.96
C ILE A 281 -17.23 6.62 26.63
N ASN A 282 -18.27 7.29 27.12
CA ASN A 282 -19.45 6.64 27.68
C ASN A 282 -20.41 6.22 26.55
N ASP A 283 -19.99 5.23 25.76
CA ASP A 283 -20.75 4.68 24.66
C ASP A 283 -20.79 3.15 24.76
N THR A 284 -21.84 2.54 24.21
CA THR A 284 -21.94 1.09 24.11
C THR A 284 -20.80 0.54 23.27
N ASN A 285 -20.05 -0.41 23.84
CA ASN A 285 -19.00 -1.11 23.11
C ASN A 285 -19.62 -2.01 22.03
N SER A 286 -19.83 -1.46 20.84
CA SER A 286 -20.24 -2.24 19.68
C SER A 286 -19.03 -3.04 19.20
N ALA A 287 -18.94 -4.32 19.54
CA ALA A 287 -17.97 -5.24 18.95
C ALA A 287 -18.39 -5.51 17.47
N PRO A 288 -17.83 -4.80 16.47
CA PRO A 288 -18.41 -4.74 15.13
C PRO A 288 -18.05 -5.96 14.28
N LEU A 289 -17.19 -6.86 14.79
CA LEU A 289 -16.68 -8.03 14.09
C LEU A 289 -17.22 -9.30 14.75
N ASN A 290 -18.50 -9.58 14.54
CA ASN A 290 -19.14 -10.82 14.96
C ASN A 290 -19.86 -11.49 13.79
N TRP A 291 -20.28 -12.75 13.97
CA TRP A 291 -20.92 -13.53 12.91
C TRP A 291 -22.27 -12.97 12.45
N ALA A 292 -23.02 -12.28 13.32
CA ALA A 292 -24.29 -11.67 12.94
C ALA A 292 -24.06 -10.53 11.94
N THR A 293 -23.13 -9.60 12.26
CA THR A 293 -22.75 -8.51 11.35
C THR A 293 -22.12 -9.04 10.06
N ALA A 294 -21.31 -10.10 10.14
CA ALA A 294 -20.75 -10.75 8.94
C ALA A 294 -21.85 -11.37 8.05
N MET A 295 -22.86 -11.99 8.64
CA MET A 295 -23.97 -12.60 7.92
C MET A 295 -24.85 -11.54 7.26
N GLU A 296 -25.17 -10.47 7.98
CA GLU A 296 -25.90 -9.31 7.46
C GLU A 296 -25.20 -8.73 6.23
N TYR A 297 -23.88 -8.51 6.32
CA TYR A 297 -23.09 -8.07 5.18
C TYR A 297 -23.08 -9.07 4.01
N LEU A 298 -23.03 -10.38 4.29
CA LEU A 298 -23.04 -11.41 3.25
C LEU A 298 -24.39 -11.49 2.51
N LEU A 299 -25.49 -11.32 3.23
CA LEU A 299 -26.86 -11.40 2.71
C LEU A 299 -27.28 -10.12 1.99
N PHE A 300 -27.03 -8.97 2.61
CA PHE A 300 -27.59 -7.68 2.17
C PHE A 300 -26.55 -6.75 1.55
N ARG A 301 -25.26 -7.01 1.77
CA ARG A 301 -24.16 -6.07 1.44
C ARG A 301 -24.27 -4.73 2.15
N ASP A 302 -25.06 -4.70 3.22
CA ASP A 302 -25.18 -3.58 4.13
C ASP A 302 -24.17 -3.73 5.27
N GLY A 303 -23.54 -2.62 5.65
CA GLY A 303 -22.54 -2.56 6.71
C GLY A 303 -21.63 -1.34 6.66
#